data_AF-A0ABD5R104-F1
#
_entry.id   AF-A0ABD5R104-F1
#
_cell.length_a   1.000
_cell.length_b   1.000
_cell.length_c   1.000
_cell.angle_alpha   90.00
_cell.angle_beta   90.00
_cell.angle_gamma   90.00
#
_symmetry.space_group_name_H-M   'P 1'
#
loop_
_entity.id
_entity.type
_entity.pdbx_description
1 polymer ?
#
loop_
_entity_poly.entity_id
_entity_poly.type
_entity_poly.pdbx_seq_one_letter_code
_entity_poly.pdbx_strand_id
1 'polypeptide(L)'
;MSDPDRDGSTADGAADGGAAADGSIGLEGTREGDPPRARWRPAAAFAVVVLVASVLPVPGGGTGGEGIGRLAADVISPTDPFHLVGYAVLAALSARATGRGIRGSLAAATVAVAFGFGVELVQTAIPWRTFAWRDSLVNAIGATAGVVVGWIFGPSRRDADAWSPPN
;
A
#
# COMPACT_ATOMS: atom_id res chain seq x y z
N MET A 1 27.07 34.22 60.68
CA MET A 1 26.48 34.59 61.99
C MET A 1 25.56 35.77 61.69
N SER A 2 24.26 35.63 61.47
CA SER A 2 23.26 34.64 61.90
C SER A 2 22.14 34.56 60.84
N ASP A 3 21.42 33.44 60.75
CA ASP A 3 20.16 33.37 59.99
C ASP A 3 19.17 32.47 60.77
N PRO A 4 18.08 33.02 61.32
CA PRO A 4 16.99 32.25 61.92
C PRO A 4 15.65 32.44 61.17
N ASP A 5 14.74 31.50 61.45
CA ASP A 5 13.29 31.47 61.16
C ASP A 5 12.89 30.81 59.82
N ARG A 6 12.40 29.55 59.85
CA ARG A 6 11.05 29.06 60.21
C ARG A 6 9.95 29.61 59.30
N ASP A 7 9.30 28.73 58.54
CA ASP A 7 7.90 28.35 58.77
C ASP A 7 7.55 27.05 58.03
N GLY A 8 6.51 26.38 58.52
CA GLY A 8 5.85 25.27 57.86
C GLY A 8 4.42 25.66 57.52
N SER A 9 3.85 25.04 56.48
CA SER A 9 2.42 25.19 56.17
C SER A 9 1.86 23.95 55.47
N THR A 10 1.16 23.16 56.30
CA THR A 10 -0.12 22.44 56.11
C THR A 10 -0.55 21.79 54.80
N ALA A 11 -1.13 20.61 55.00
CA ALA A 11 -1.87 19.76 54.09
C ALA A 11 -3.26 20.31 53.66
N ASP A 12 -3.85 19.57 52.73
CA ASP A 12 -5.28 19.24 52.53
C ASP A 12 -6.07 19.87 51.37
N GLY A 13 -6.80 18.94 50.70
CA GLY A 13 -7.99 19.18 49.88
C GLY A 13 -7.70 19.31 48.38
N ALA A 14 -8.46 18.76 47.45
CA ALA A 14 -9.66 17.93 47.46
C ALA A 14 -9.85 17.38 46.04
N ALA A 15 -10.66 16.33 45.91
CA ALA A 15 -11.00 15.66 44.67
C ALA A 15 -11.79 16.55 43.69
N ASP A 16 -11.56 16.34 42.39
CA ASP A 16 -12.53 16.44 41.29
C ASP A 16 -12.04 15.44 40.22
N GLY A 17 -12.79 14.44 39.73
CA GLY A 17 -14.23 14.40 39.53
C GLY A 17 -14.58 14.77 38.09
N GLY A 18 -14.03 14.08 37.09
CA GLY A 18 -14.32 14.39 35.68
C GLY A 18 -13.84 13.34 34.70
N ALA A 19 -14.59 12.24 34.59
CA ALA A 19 -14.51 11.32 33.46
C ALA A 19 -14.95 12.06 32.19
N ALA A 20 -14.01 12.72 31.52
CA ALA A 20 -14.17 13.06 30.12
C ALA A 20 -13.74 11.84 29.31
N ALA A 21 -14.72 11.18 28.69
CA ALA A 21 -14.49 10.19 27.66
C ALA A 21 -13.70 10.87 26.53
N ASP A 22 -12.39 10.65 26.52
CA ASP A 22 -11.50 11.01 25.43
C ASP A 22 -11.83 10.11 24.24
N GLY A 23 -12.77 10.59 23.42
CA GLY A 23 -13.09 10.05 22.10
C GLY A 23 -12.00 10.33 21.08
N SER A 24 -10.72 10.22 21.46
CA SER A 24 -9.63 10.18 20.50
C SER A 24 -9.78 8.87 19.71
N ILE A 25 -10.50 8.95 18.60
CA ILE A 25 -10.25 8.13 17.41
C ILE A 25 -8.76 8.28 17.13
N GLY A 26 -7.99 7.35 17.69
CA GLY A 26 -6.55 7.25 17.54
C GLY A 26 -6.26 7.08 16.07
N LEU A 27 -6.00 8.19 15.40
CA LEU A 27 -5.19 8.21 14.20
C LEU A 27 -3.81 7.79 14.67
N GLU A 28 -3.61 6.47 14.77
CA GLU A 28 -2.32 5.83 15.03
C GLU A 28 -1.38 6.30 13.92
N GLY A 29 -0.69 7.40 14.21
CA GLY A 29 0.60 7.69 13.64
C GLY A 29 1.40 6.39 13.71
N THR A 30 1.83 5.93 12.55
CA THR A 30 2.61 4.70 12.39
C THR A 30 3.66 4.63 13.48
N ARG A 31 3.45 3.72 14.44
CA ARG A 31 4.32 3.58 15.60
C ARG A 31 5.70 3.20 15.13
N GLU A 32 6.67 4.01 15.50
CA GLU A 32 8.08 3.70 15.36
C GLU A 32 8.35 2.38 16.08
N GLY A 33 8.44 1.28 15.32
CA GLY A 33 8.62 -0.08 15.87
C GLY A 33 7.71 -1.19 15.29
N ASP A 34 6.84 -0.91 14.31
CA ASP A 34 6.00 -1.96 13.73
C ASP A 34 6.84 -3.15 13.22
N PRO A 35 6.52 -4.40 13.62
CA PRO A 35 7.33 -5.55 13.25
C PRO A 35 7.37 -5.68 11.72
N PRO A 36 8.46 -6.20 11.12
CA PRO A 36 8.64 -6.26 9.66
C PRO A 36 7.48 -6.84 8.85
N ARG A 37 6.62 -7.64 9.48
CA ARG A 37 5.38 -8.21 8.92
C ARG A 37 4.21 -7.24 8.84
N ALA A 38 4.10 -6.28 9.76
CA ALA A 38 2.97 -5.34 9.84
C ALA A 38 2.92 -4.40 8.63
N ARG A 39 4.09 -3.91 8.19
CA ARG A 39 4.23 -3.05 6.98
C ARG A 39 3.79 -3.73 5.67
N TRP A 40 3.81 -5.06 5.59
CA TRP A 40 3.38 -5.81 4.41
C TRP A 40 1.88 -6.10 4.39
N ARG A 41 1.16 -5.90 5.51
CA ARG A 41 -0.27 -6.23 5.59
C ARG A 41 -1.10 -5.60 4.46
N PRO A 42 -0.94 -4.32 4.10
CA PRO A 42 -1.72 -3.73 3.00
C PRO A 42 -1.39 -4.35 1.65
N ALA A 43 -0.10 -4.59 1.36
CA ALA A 43 0.34 -5.21 0.12
C ALA A 43 -0.18 -6.66 0.01
N ALA A 44 -0.10 -7.43 1.08
CA ALA A 44 -0.59 -8.81 1.14
C ALA A 44 -2.11 -8.88 0.99
N ALA A 45 -2.86 -8.02 1.70
CA ALA A 45 -4.32 -7.96 1.58
C ALA A 45 -4.73 -7.61 0.14
N PHE A 46 -4.06 -6.64 -0.47
CA PHE A 46 -4.31 -6.26 -1.85
C PHE A 46 -3.94 -7.37 -2.84
N ALA A 47 -2.81 -8.07 -2.63
CA ALA A 47 -2.43 -9.23 -3.43
C ALA A 47 -3.48 -10.34 -3.38
N VAL A 48 -4.07 -10.62 -2.21
CA VAL A 48 -5.18 -11.57 -2.08
C VAL A 48 -6.39 -11.11 -2.89
N VAL A 49 -6.75 -9.83 -2.83
CA VAL A 49 -7.86 -9.27 -3.64
C VAL A 49 -7.60 -9.45 -5.13
N VAL A 50 -6.39 -9.13 -5.60
CA VAL A 50 -6.00 -9.33 -7.02
C VAL A 50 -6.11 -10.79 -7.40
N LEU A 51 -5.56 -11.71 -6.59
CA LEU A 51 -5.63 -13.15 -6.86
C LEU A 51 -7.07 -13.64 -6.99
N VAL A 52 -7.93 -13.29 -6.02
CA VAL A 52 -9.34 -13.66 -6.03
C VAL A 52 -10.05 -13.09 -7.27
N ALA A 53 -9.82 -11.82 -7.60
CA ALA A 53 -10.40 -11.21 -8.79
C ALA A 53 -9.92 -11.88 -10.09
N SER A 54 -8.67 -12.35 -10.13
CA SER A 54 -8.09 -13.00 -11.31
C SER A 54 -8.61 -14.43 -11.57
N VAL A 55 -9.04 -15.14 -10.53
CA VAL A 55 -9.58 -16.51 -10.67
C VAL A 55 -11.09 -16.55 -10.90
N LEU A 56 -11.82 -15.54 -10.43
CA LEU A 56 -13.27 -15.53 -10.57
C LEU A 56 -13.71 -15.25 -12.02
N PRO A 57 -14.77 -15.91 -12.50
CA PRO A 57 -15.34 -15.61 -13.81
C PRO A 57 -15.93 -14.20 -13.84
N VAL A 58 -15.74 -13.48 -14.95
CA VAL A 58 -16.39 -12.19 -15.18
C VAL A 58 -17.68 -12.44 -15.98
N PRO A 59 -18.87 -12.15 -15.44
CA PRO A 59 -20.12 -12.27 -16.17
C PRO A 59 -20.11 -11.37 -17.41
N GLY A 60 -20.47 -11.91 -18.58
CA GLY A 60 -20.54 -11.14 -19.82
C GLY A 60 -19.22 -11.00 -20.58
N GLY A 61 -18.16 -11.72 -20.20
CA GLY A 61 -16.86 -11.75 -20.94
C GLY A 61 -16.89 -12.45 -22.30
N GLY A 62 -18.05 -12.57 -22.94
CA GLY A 62 -18.22 -13.15 -24.27
C GLY A 62 -17.86 -12.17 -25.38
N THR A 63 -17.12 -12.66 -26.37
CA THR A 63 -16.70 -11.93 -27.58
C THR A 63 -17.91 -11.39 -28.36
N GLY A 64 -17.95 -10.11 -28.68
CA GLY A 64 -18.98 -9.59 -29.59
C GLY A 64 -19.03 -8.07 -29.73
N GLY A 65 -17.98 -7.46 -30.27
CA GLY A 65 -18.07 -6.11 -30.83
C GLY A 65 -17.60 -6.13 -32.29
N GLU A 66 -18.53 -6.10 -33.25
CA GLU A 66 -18.18 -5.90 -34.66
C GLU A 66 -17.93 -4.41 -34.91
N GLY A 67 -16.71 -4.03 -35.31
CA GLY A 67 -16.35 -2.66 -35.69
C GLY A 67 -14.97 -2.20 -35.20
N ILE A 68 -14.72 -0.90 -35.23
CA ILE A 68 -13.46 -0.23 -34.82
C ILE A 68 -13.05 -0.62 -33.38
N GLY A 69 -14.02 -0.93 -32.51
CA GLY A 69 -13.78 -1.45 -31.16
C GLY A 69 -13.07 -2.80 -31.13
N ARG A 70 -13.16 -3.61 -32.19
CA ARG A 70 -12.48 -4.91 -32.29
C ARG A 70 -10.98 -4.75 -32.57
N LEU A 71 -10.61 -3.77 -33.40
CA LEU A 71 -9.20 -3.42 -33.65
C LEU A 71 -8.53 -2.90 -32.37
N ALA A 72 -9.25 -2.10 -31.57
CA ALA A 72 -8.77 -1.67 -30.27
C ALA A 72 -8.71 -2.83 -29.26
N ALA A 73 -9.69 -3.76 -29.27
CA ALA A 73 -9.71 -4.94 -28.40
C ALA A 73 -8.64 -5.99 -28.76
N ASP A 74 -8.23 -6.06 -30.03
CA ASP A 74 -7.10 -6.90 -30.46
C ASP A 74 -5.76 -6.35 -29.96
N VAL A 75 -5.66 -5.03 -29.71
CA VAL A 75 -4.46 -4.37 -29.17
C VAL A 75 -4.48 -4.28 -27.64
N ILE A 76 -5.63 -3.94 -27.05
CA ILE A 76 -5.84 -3.77 -25.61
C ILE A 76 -6.88 -4.79 -25.16
N SER A 77 -6.42 -5.79 -24.41
CA SER A 77 -7.33 -6.74 -23.79
C SER A 77 -8.20 -6.06 -22.73
N PRO A 78 -9.45 -6.49 -22.54
CA PRO A 78 -10.29 -6.04 -21.43
C PRO A 78 -9.62 -6.19 -20.06
N THR A 79 -8.66 -7.12 -19.91
CA THR A 79 -7.91 -7.33 -18.68
C THR A 79 -6.77 -6.33 -18.49
N ASP A 80 -6.22 -5.75 -19.56
CA ASP A 80 -5.00 -4.91 -19.51
C ASP A 80 -5.09 -3.75 -18.52
N PRO A 81 -6.19 -2.97 -18.43
CA PRO A 81 -6.29 -1.91 -17.43
C PRO A 81 -6.20 -2.42 -15.99
N PHE A 82 -6.77 -3.60 -15.71
CA PHE A 82 -6.71 -4.22 -14.38
C PHE A 82 -5.30 -4.70 -14.04
N HIS A 83 -4.59 -5.28 -15.02
CA HIS A 83 -3.17 -5.64 -14.90
C HIS A 83 -2.29 -4.39 -14.71
N LEU A 84 -2.55 -3.33 -15.44
CA LEU A 84 -1.77 -2.11 -15.29
C LEU A 84 -1.97 -1.48 -13.90
N VAL A 85 -3.22 -1.19 -13.54
CA VAL A 85 -3.55 -0.47 -12.29
C VAL A 85 -3.32 -1.34 -11.07
N GLY A 86 -3.72 -2.61 -11.12
CA GLY A 86 -3.54 -3.54 -10.00
C GLY A 86 -2.09 -3.69 -9.62
N TYR A 87 -1.20 -3.90 -10.60
CA TYR A 87 0.21 -4.11 -10.31
C TYR A 87 0.95 -2.81 -10.01
N ALA A 88 0.48 -1.67 -10.51
CA ALA A 88 0.93 -0.36 -10.04
C ALA A 88 0.64 -0.16 -8.55
N VAL A 89 -0.59 -0.45 -8.11
CA VAL A 89 -0.97 -0.36 -6.69
C VAL A 89 -0.15 -1.34 -5.87
N LEU A 90 -0.05 -2.61 -6.27
CA LEU A 90 0.71 -3.62 -5.55
C LEU A 90 2.19 -3.24 -5.39
N ALA A 91 2.81 -2.69 -6.45
CA ALA A 91 4.19 -2.23 -6.39
C ALA A 91 4.36 -1.00 -5.49
N ALA A 92 3.43 -0.05 -5.52
CA ALA A 92 3.44 1.11 -4.63
C ALA A 92 3.28 0.69 -3.16
N LEU A 93 2.36 -0.23 -2.86
CA LEU A 93 2.16 -0.79 -1.52
C LEU A 93 3.43 -1.52 -1.04
N SER A 94 4.04 -2.32 -1.92
CA SER A 94 5.29 -3.04 -1.63
C SER A 94 6.45 -2.08 -1.40
N ALA A 95 6.55 -0.99 -2.17
CA ALA A 95 7.59 0.03 -2.03
C ALA A 95 7.52 0.73 -0.67
N ARG A 96 6.32 0.95 -0.13
CA ARG A 96 6.14 1.45 1.26
C ARG A 96 6.67 0.46 2.29
N ALA A 97 6.57 -0.84 2.04
CA ALA A 97 7.06 -1.89 2.92
C ALA A 97 8.57 -2.15 2.81
N THR A 98 9.19 -1.89 1.66
CA THR A 98 10.63 -2.10 1.40
C THR A 98 11.50 -0.86 1.59
N GLY A 99 10.88 0.33 1.64
CA GLY A 99 11.56 1.62 1.81
C GLY A 99 11.87 2.34 0.48
N ARG A 100 12.07 3.66 0.58
CA ARG A 100 12.19 4.64 -0.53
C ARG A 100 13.58 4.67 -1.19
N GLY A 101 14.33 3.57 -1.20
CA GLY A 101 15.63 3.49 -1.86
C GLY A 101 15.52 2.77 -3.19
N ILE A 102 16.45 2.99 -4.13
CA ILE A 102 16.45 2.29 -5.43
C ILE A 102 16.35 0.76 -5.27
N ARG A 103 17.07 0.20 -4.29
CA ARG A 103 17.02 -1.24 -3.95
C ARG A 103 15.63 -1.67 -3.47
N GLY A 104 14.98 -0.85 -2.63
CA GLY A 104 13.62 -1.12 -2.15
C GLY A 104 12.60 -1.05 -3.28
N SER A 105 12.70 -0.05 -4.14
CA SER A 105 11.87 0.09 -5.33
C SER A 105 12.02 -1.06 -6.32
N LEU A 106 13.25 -1.51 -6.57
CA LEU A 106 13.51 -2.69 -7.40
C LEU A 106 12.91 -3.93 -6.76
N ALA A 107 13.12 -4.16 -5.46
CA ALA A 107 12.51 -5.29 -4.75
C ALA A 107 10.97 -5.26 -4.84
N ALA A 108 10.36 -4.09 -4.65
CA ALA A 108 8.91 -3.93 -4.76
C ALA A 108 8.37 -4.21 -6.16
N ALA A 109 9.04 -3.71 -7.21
CA ALA A 109 8.69 -4.01 -8.59
C ALA A 109 8.85 -5.50 -8.89
N THR A 110 9.96 -6.11 -8.47
CA THR A 110 10.21 -7.55 -8.63
C THR A 110 9.13 -8.39 -7.95
N VAL A 111 8.74 -8.04 -6.72
CA VAL A 111 7.65 -8.73 -6.00
C VAL A 111 6.33 -8.62 -6.76
N ALA A 112 5.96 -7.43 -7.23
CA ALA A 112 4.73 -7.24 -8.00
C ALA A 112 4.73 -8.04 -9.31
N VAL A 113 5.85 -8.00 -10.07
CA VAL A 113 5.99 -8.74 -11.33
C VAL A 113 5.97 -10.25 -11.10
N ALA A 114 6.72 -10.75 -10.11
CA ALA A 114 6.76 -12.17 -9.79
C ALA A 114 5.39 -12.67 -9.32
N PHE A 115 4.68 -11.87 -8.52
CA PHE A 115 3.31 -12.17 -8.12
C PHE A 115 2.40 -12.29 -9.35
N GLY A 116 2.49 -11.36 -10.29
CA GLY A 116 1.63 -11.36 -11.47
C GLY A 116 1.91 -12.48 -12.44
N PHE A 117 3.18 -12.80 -12.64
CA PHE A 117 3.58 -14.00 -13.37
C PHE A 117 3.05 -15.28 -12.67
N GLY A 118 3.10 -15.34 -11.34
CA GLY A 118 2.51 -16.44 -10.57
C GLY A 118 1.00 -16.57 -10.74
N VAL A 119 0.27 -15.45 -10.82
CA VAL A 119 -1.18 -15.45 -11.11
C VAL A 119 -1.47 -16.02 -12.50
N GLU A 120 -0.71 -15.62 -13.52
CA GLU A 120 -0.83 -16.18 -14.88
C GLU A 120 -0.58 -17.69 -14.89
N LEU A 121 0.41 -18.17 -14.14
CA LEU A 121 0.67 -19.61 -13.99
C LEU A 121 -0.49 -20.33 -13.30
N VAL A 122 -1.06 -19.77 -12.24
CA VAL A 122 -2.25 -20.34 -11.57
C VAL A 122 -3.43 -20.41 -12.54
N GLN A 123 -3.60 -19.39 -13.37
CA GLN A 123 -4.66 -19.35 -14.37
C GLN A 123 -4.50 -20.45 -15.43
N THR A 124 -3.30 -20.97 -15.72
CA THR A 124 -3.13 -22.11 -16.65
C THR A 124 -3.81 -23.41 -16.18
N ALA A 125 -4.09 -23.53 -14.87
CA ALA A 125 -4.83 -24.66 -14.32
C ALA A 125 -6.35 -24.50 -14.45
N ILE A 126 -6.83 -23.34 -14.91
CA ILE A 126 -8.26 -23.03 -15.07
C ILE A 126 -8.66 -23.29 -16.53
N PRO A 127 -9.65 -24.17 -16.81
CA PRO A 127 -9.94 -24.64 -18.18
C PRO A 127 -10.23 -23.55 -19.22
N TRP A 128 -10.76 -22.41 -18.80
CA TRP A 128 -11.13 -21.28 -19.66
C TRP A 128 -10.08 -20.16 -19.66
N ARG A 129 -8.88 -20.40 -19.12
CA ARG A 129 -7.76 -19.45 -19.10
C ARG A 129 -6.53 -20.08 -19.73
N THR A 130 -5.70 -19.24 -20.32
CA THR A 130 -4.41 -19.63 -20.90
C THR A 130 -3.35 -18.65 -20.45
N PHE A 131 -2.10 -19.08 -20.46
CA PHE A 131 -0.99 -18.21 -20.10
C PHE A 131 -0.83 -17.07 -21.12
N ALA A 132 -0.87 -15.82 -20.68
CA ALA A 132 -0.67 -14.66 -21.53
C ALA A 132 0.65 -13.94 -21.21
N TRP A 133 1.66 -14.09 -22.09
CA TRP A 133 2.92 -13.34 -21.98
C TRP A 133 2.71 -11.82 -21.98
N ARG A 134 1.71 -11.34 -22.73
CA ARG A 134 1.35 -9.91 -22.78
C ARG A 134 0.91 -9.41 -21.40
N ASP A 135 0.06 -10.15 -20.71
CA ASP A 135 -0.49 -9.72 -19.43
C ASP A 135 0.63 -9.65 -18.37
N SER A 136 1.62 -10.56 -18.42
CA SER A 136 2.86 -10.45 -17.64
C SER A 136 3.69 -9.19 -17.95
N LEU A 137 3.76 -8.77 -19.22
CA LEU A 137 4.44 -7.52 -19.62
C LEU A 137 3.67 -6.29 -19.10
N VAL A 138 2.34 -6.29 -19.20
CA VAL A 138 1.49 -5.20 -18.69
C VAL A 138 1.63 -5.07 -17.17
N ASN A 139 1.72 -6.19 -16.44
CA ASN A 139 2.03 -6.19 -15.00
C ASN A 139 3.35 -5.48 -14.71
N ALA A 140 4.39 -5.74 -15.51
CA ALA A 140 5.71 -5.10 -15.34
C ALA A 140 5.68 -3.60 -15.61
N ILE A 141 4.94 -3.16 -16.63
CA ILE A 141 4.72 -1.74 -16.92
C ILE A 141 3.97 -1.09 -15.76
N GLY A 142 2.89 -1.71 -15.28
CA GLY A 142 2.11 -1.26 -14.14
C GLY A 142 2.97 -1.11 -12.88
N ALA A 143 3.72 -2.16 -12.52
CA ALA A 143 4.61 -2.14 -11.37
C ALA A 143 5.64 -1.01 -11.44
N THR A 144 6.24 -0.81 -12.61
CA THR A 144 7.19 0.29 -12.84
C THR A 144 6.53 1.64 -12.65
N ALA A 145 5.35 1.85 -13.24
CA ALA A 145 4.58 3.08 -13.09
C ALA A 145 4.21 3.34 -11.62
N GLY A 146 3.75 2.32 -10.90
CA GLY A 146 3.40 2.42 -9.48
C GLY A 146 4.57 2.86 -8.60
N VAL A 147 5.76 2.31 -8.85
CA VAL A 147 7.00 2.75 -8.20
C VAL A 147 7.28 4.21 -8.51
N VAL A 148 7.29 4.60 -9.80
CA VAL A 148 7.60 5.98 -10.23
C VAL A 148 6.62 7.00 -9.64
N VAL A 149 5.32 6.70 -9.67
CA VAL A 149 4.29 7.54 -9.04
C VAL A 149 4.55 7.65 -7.53
N GLY A 150 4.90 6.55 -6.87
CA GLY A 150 5.27 6.55 -5.45
C GLY A 150 6.50 7.42 -5.13
N TRP A 151 7.44 7.58 -6.07
CA TRP A 151 8.56 8.51 -5.94
C TRP A 151 8.13 9.97 -6.07
N ILE A 152 7.28 10.27 -7.06
CA ILE A 152 6.84 11.63 -7.38
C ILE A 152 5.96 12.20 -6.26
N PHE A 153 5.04 11.39 -5.74
CA PHE A 153 4.03 11.82 -4.77
C PHE A 153 4.30 11.33 -3.34
N GLY A 154 5.41 10.63 -3.10
CA GLY A 154 5.79 10.19 -1.77
C GLY A 154 6.21 11.37 -0.88
N PRO A 155 5.98 11.31 0.45
CA PRO A 155 6.47 12.31 1.38
C PRO A 155 7.97 12.56 1.20
N SER A 156 8.37 13.82 1.06
CA SER A 156 9.78 14.18 0.85
C SER A 156 10.54 14.05 2.17
N ARG A 157 11.80 13.57 2.12
CA ARG A 157 12.67 13.50 3.32
C ARG A 157 12.79 14.84 4.07
N ARG A 158 12.60 15.95 3.35
CA ARG A 158 12.64 17.32 3.87
C ARG A 158 11.57 17.61 4.93
N ASP A 159 10.45 16.90 4.91
CA ASP A 159 9.35 17.13 5.85
C ASP A 159 9.63 16.51 7.23
N ALA A 160 10.52 15.52 7.29
CA ALA A 160 10.92 14.87 8.54
C ALA A 160 12.00 15.65 9.32
N ASP A 161 12.84 16.41 8.61
CA ASP A 161 13.93 17.20 9.21
C ASP A 161 13.49 18.61 9.63
N ALA A 162 12.32 19.07 9.17
CA ALA A 162 11.79 20.41 9.45
C ALA A 162 11.07 20.53 10.81
N TRP A 163 10.84 19.42 11.52
CA TRP A 163 10.25 19.43 12.85
C TRP A 163 11.32 19.55 13.93
N SER A 164 11.50 20.76 14.46
CA SER A 164 12.15 20.98 15.75
C SER A 164 11.05 21.20 16.80
N PRO A 165 10.95 20.36 17.85
CA PRO A 165 9.98 20.61 18.92
C PRO A 165 10.30 21.94 19.62
N PRO A 166 9.28 22.73 20.00
CA PRO A 166 9.50 23.94 20.79
C PRO A 166 10.10 23.57 22.16
N ASN A 167 11.10 24.35 22.56
CA ASN A 167 11.85 24.24 23.82
C ASN A 167 11.09 24.80 25.03
#